data_AF-A0A7I9VXD9-F1
#
_entry.id   AF-A0A7I9VXD9-F1
#
_cell.length_a   1.000
_cell.length_b   1.000
_cell.length_c   1.000
_cell.angle_alpha   90.00
_cell.angle_beta   90.00
_cell.angle_gamma   90.00
#
_symmetry.space_group_name_H-M   'P 1'
#
loop_
_entity.id
_entity.type
_entity.pdbx_description
1 polymer ?
#
loop_
_entity_poly.entity_id
_entity_poly.type
_entity_poly.pdbx_seq_one_letter_code
_entity_poly.pdbx_strand_id
1 'polypeptide(L)' 'MLVVDEAHLLDNQQLEAIRLLTNHDMDSGSPFAVILIGQPSLRHRLRLGVLAALDQRIAVATRLPE' A
#
# COMPACT_ATOMS: atom_id res chain seq x y z
N MET A 1 9.54 -3.24 -9.26
CA MET A 1 9.40 -2.93 -7.82
C MET A 1 9.15 -1.44 -7.69
N LEU A 2 8.11 -1.04 -6.96
CA LEU A 2 7.78 0.36 -6.67
C LEU A 2 7.99 0.60 -5.18
N VAL A 3 8.80 1.60 -4.83
CA VAL A 3 8.98 2.05 -3.45
C VAL A 3 8.43 3.45 -3.34
N VAL A 4 7.49 3.65 -2.42
CA VAL A 4 6.91 4.96 -2.13
C VAL A 4 7.44 5.37 -0.77
N ASP A 5 8.37 6.32 -0.78
CA ASP A 5 8.79 7.00 0.43
C ASP A 5 7.78 8.07 0.82
N GLU A 6 7.71 8.37 2.12
CA GLU A 6 6.75 9.30 2.70
C GLU A 6 5.30 9.05 2.27
N ALA A 7 4.90 7.78 2.12
CA ALA A 7 3.57 7.38 1.69
C ALA A 7 2.45 7.89 2.62
N HIS A 8 2.79 8.33 3.83
CA HIS A 8 1.90 9.03 4.74
C HIS A 8 1.38 10.38 4.20
N LEU A 9 2.05 10.97 3.20
CA LEU A 9 1.61 12.21 2.53
C LEU A 9 0.58 11.97 1.42
N LEU A 10 0.46 10.73 0.92
CA LEU A 10 -0.50 10.41 -0.15
C LEU A 10 -1.94 10.57 0.32
N ASP A 11 -2.83 11.09 -0.50
CA ASP A 11 -4.26 11.06 -0.20
C ASP A 11 -4.90 9.68 -0.47
N ASN A 12 -6.18 9.54 -0.16
CA ASN A 12 -6.90 8.28 -0.35
C ASN A 12 -6.99 7.87 -1.83
N GLN A 13 -7.12 8.83 -2.75
CA GLN A 13 -7.24 8.55 -4.18
C GLN A 13 -5.90 8.04 -4.75
N GLN A 14 -4.79 8.63 -4.30
CA GLN A 14 -3.44 8.19 -4.65
C GLN A 14 -3.14 6.80 -4.10
N LEU A 15 -3.53 6.50 -2.86
CA LEU A 15 -3.39 5.16 -2.29
C LEU A 15 -4.24 4.13 -3.06
N GLU A 16 -5.45 4.50 -3.46
CA GLU A 16 -6.31 3.63 -4.27
C GLU A 16 -5.72 3.35 -5.66
N ALA A 17 -5.01 4.31 -6.26
CA ALA A 17 -4.27 4.08 -7.50
C ALA A 17 -3.19 2.99 -7.34
N ILE A 18 -2.54 2.92 -6.18
CA ILE A 18 -1.58 1.85 -5.86
C ILE A 18 -2.29 0.49 -5.84
N ARG A 19 -3.50 0.42 -5.26
CA ARG A 19 -4.30 -0.82 -5.30
C ARG A 19 -4.49 -1.27 -6.74
N LEU A 20 -4.92 -0.38 -7.63
CA LEU A 20 -5.15 -0.67 -9.05
C LEU A 20 -3.88 -1.15 -9.77
N LEU A 21 -2.72 -0.53 -9.50
CA LEU A 21 -1.43 -0.96 -10.06
C LEU A 21 -1.03 -2.38 -9.68
N THR A 22 -1.45 -2.83 -8.49
CA THR A 22 -1.21 -4.21 -8.04
C THR A 22 -2.30 -5.19 -8.49
N ASN A 23 -3.40 -4.72 -9.08
CA ASN A 23 -4.64 -5.47 -9.32
C ASN A 23 -4.65 -6.23 -10.66
N HIS A 24 -3.57 -6.97 -10.97
CA HIS A 24 -3.50 -7.81 -12.16
C HIS A 24 -3.68 -9.28 -11.77
N ASP A 25 -4.90 -9.81 -11.99
CA ASP A 25 -5.14 -11.25 -12.07
C ASP A 25 -5.30 -11.61 -13.54
N MET A 26 -4.39 -12.45 -14.05
CA MET A 26 -4.64 -13.67 -14.85
C MET A 26 -3.27 -14.18 -15.34
N ASP A 27 -2.84 -15.32 -14.80
CA ASP A 27 -1.72 -16.20 -15.23
C ASP A 27 -0.27 -15.65 -15.24
N SER A 28 -0.05 -14.38 -14.93
CA SER A 28 1.29 -13.82 -14.76
C SER A 28 1.33 -13.05 -13.45
N GLY A 29 2.01 -13.61 -12.45
CA GLY A 29 2.07 -13.06 -11.09
C GLY A 29 2.37 -11.56 -11.11
N SER A 30 1.74 -10.81 -10.20
CA SER A 30 1.86 -9.35 -10.06
C SER A 30 3.25 -8.87 -10.49
N PRO A 31 3.38 -8.17 -11.64
CA PRO A 31 4.69 -7.92 -12.25
C PRO A 31 5.60 -7.02 -11.40
N PHE A 32 5.09 -6.46 -10.29
CA PHE A 32 5.84 -5.59 -9.41
C PHE A 32 5.37 -5.70 -7.94
N ALA A 33 6.31 -5.83 -7.01
CA ALA A 33 6.09 -5.61 -5.58
C ALA A 33 6.02 -4.11 -5.26
N VAL A 34 5.17 -3.72 -4.31
CA VAL A 34 5.06 -2.35 -3.78
C VAL A 34 5.51 -2.33 -2.32
N ILE A 35 6.35 -1.35 -1.96
CA ILE A 35 6.74 -1.05 -0.59
C ILE A 35 6.29 0.37 -0.25
N LEU A 36 5.49 0.50 0.80
CA LEU A 36 5.05 1.80 1.34
C LEU A 36 5.85 2.10 2.61
N ILE A 37 6.60 3.18 2.60
CA ILE A 37 7.42 3.65 3.73
C ILE A 37 6.84 4.98 4.22
N GLY A 38 6.77 5.14 5.54
CA GLY A 38 6.29 6.40 6.12
C GLY A 38 6.01 6.30 7.61
N GLN A 39 5.43 7.37 8.14
CA GLN A 39 5.12 7.53 9.55
C GLN A 39 4.01 6.58 10.04
N PRO A 40 3.87 6.34 11.37
CA PRO A 40 2.80 5.50 11.93
C PRO A 40 1.37 5.90 11.52
N SER A 41 1.15 7.17 11.16
CA SER A 41 -0.11 7.70 10.63
C SER A 41 -0.57 6.99 9.36
N LEU A 42 0.35 6.54 8.51
CA LEU A 42 0.04 5.78 7.30
C LEU A 42 -0.73 4.50 7.61
N ARG A 43 -0.28 3.74 8.62
CA ARG A 43 -0.93 2.49 9.04
C ARG A 43 -2.33 2.76 9.60
N HIS A 44 -2.52 3.87 10.31
CA HIS A 44 -3.85 4.25 10.78
C HIS A 44 -4.78 4.56 9.60
N ARG A 45 -4.29 5.30 8.59
CA ARG A 45 -5.06 5.63 7.40
C ARG A 45 -5.42 4.41 6.56
N LEU A 46 -4.49 3.48 6.34
CA LEU A 46 -4.74 2.24 5.58
C LEU A 46 -5.87 1.39 6.18
N ARG A 47 -6.10 1.48 7.50
CA ARG A 47 -7.17 0.78 8.21
C ARG A 47 -8.54 1.46 8.12
N LEU A 48 -8.63 2.64 7.50
CA LEU A 48 -9.92 3.29 7.26
C LEU A 48 -10.72 2.47 6.25
N GLY A 49 -12.03 2.38 6.44
CA GLY A 49 -12.90 1.55 5.58
C GLY A 49 -12.81 1.88 4.09
N VAL A 50 -12.52 3.15 3.75
CA VAL A 50 -12.31 3.60 2.35
C VAL A 50 -11.09 2.96 1.68
N LEU A 51 -10.11 2.48 2.44
CA LEU A 51 -8.89 1.81 1.95
C LEU A 51 -8.87 0.31 2.24
N ALA A 52 -9.99 -0.28 2.69
CA ALA A 52 -10.04 -1.71 3.07
C ALA A 52 -9.56 -2.65 1.96
N ALA A 53 -9.85 -2.33 0.70
CA ALA A 53 -9.42 -3.12 -0.45
C ALA A 53 -7.90 -3.06 -0.70
N LEU A 54 -7.24 -1.96 -0.35
CA LEU A 54 -5.78 -1.85 -0.38
C LEU A 54 -5.16 -2.57 0.82
N ASP A 55 -5.73 -2.40 2.02
CA ASP A 55 -5.27 -3.04 3.27
C ASP A 55 -5.25 -4.57 3.15
N GLN A 56 -6.27 -5.15 2.51
CA GLN A 56 -6.35 -6.59 2.23
C GLN A 56 -5.21 -7.13 1.35
N ARG A 57 -4.53 -6.28 0.59
CA ARG A 57 -3.41 -6.68 -0.29
C ARG A 57 -2.05 -6.57 0.40
N ILE A 58 -1.99 -6.02 1.62
CA ILE A 58 -0.74 -5.89 2.37
C ILE A 58 -0.34 -7.25 2.94
N ALA A 59 0.59 -7.93 2.26
CA ALA A 59 1.10 -9.22 2.69
C ALA A 59 1.98 -9.13 3.96
N VAL A 60 2.73 -8.03 4.11
CA VAL A 60 3.66 -7.82 5.23
C VAL A 60 3.55 -6.38 5.71
N ALA A 61 3.40 -6.20 7.01
CA ALA A 61 3.47 -4.90 7.67
C ALA A 61 4.37 -5.02 8.91
N THR A 62 5.45 -4.27 8.93
CA THR A 62 6.37 -4.21 10.08
C THR A 62 6.58 -2.77 10.51
N ARG A 63 6.98 -2.58 11.77
CA ARG A 63 7.55 -1.32 12.25
C ARG A 63 9.03 -1.57 12.46
N LEU A 64 9.86 -0.71 11.89
CA LEU A 64 11.28 -0.75 12.16
C LEU A 64 11.51 -0.32 13.61
N PRO A 65 12.38 -1.01 14.36
CA PRO A 65 12.83 -0.54 15.66
C PRO A 65 13.55 0.80 15.50
N GLU A 66 13.48 1.61 16.54
CA GLU A 66 14.21 2.89 16.67
C GLU A 66 15.72 2.70 16.74
#